data_AF-A0A7G5XB48-F1
#
_entry.id   AF-A0A7G5XB48-F1
#
_cell.length_a   1.000
_cell.length_b   1.000
_cell.length_c   1.000
_cell.angle_alpha   90.00
_cell.angle_beta   90.00
_cell.angle_gamma   90.00
#
_symmetry.space_group_name_H-M   'P 1'
#
loop_
_entity.id
_entity.type
_entity.pdbx_description
1 polymer ?
#
loop_
_entity_poly.entity_id
_entity_poly.type
_entity_poly.pdbx_seq_one_letter_code
_entity_poly.pdbx_strand_id
1 'polypeptide(L)'
;MTQHQFQVGPIKVNLPDENQNYFSIFHDLAELFEDEFQSDAVKKLRSKLKNVKPKASIEYEADNTHITTSNADTLVVVITAIEELATEKFKVSFQQLDTVQITELLKAAKKNRPKPKEWQTGDVFSIPLLNDTFAFGQVLDKKYCTCALFNLQSDSSTLTEEQFKRLQPISILHLSNGDLLNNGHWNILYNQTVTLNPSSGSGGRFGDIGSSSYGQCKAMTDLANAYWGLEPWNVMYREDYYDQLLLKGLTRPKTAHVLNEADRKTFRKEKFGVE
;
A
#
# COMPACT_ATOMS: atom_id res chain seq x y z
N MET A 1 -1.86 0.20 -20.26
CA MET A 1 -2.05 0.04 -18.81
C MET A 1 -1.54 -1.34 -18.45
N THR A 2 -0.55 -1.44 -17.57
CA THR A 2 -0.09 -2.75 -17.08
C THR A 2 -1.19 -3.30 -16.19
N GLN A 3 -1.69 -4.49 -16.49
CA GLN A 3 -2.68 -5.14 -15.64
C GLN A 3 -2.00 -5.52 -14.32
N HIS A 4 -2.47 -4.98 -13.19
CA HIS A 4 -1.89 -5.25 -11.86
C HIS A 4 -2.53 -6.46 -11.17
N GLN A 5 -3.71 -6.88 -11.63
CA GLN A 5 -4.44 -8.02 -11.10
C GLN A 5 -5.33 -8.64 -12.18
N PHE A 6 -5.66 -9.91 -12.03
CA PHE A 6 -6.71 -10.57 -12.81
C PHE A 6 -7.56 -11.45 -11.89
N GLN A 7 -8.73 -11.84 -12.38
CA GLN A 7 -9.69 -12.61 -11.62
C GLN A 7 -9.84 -14.01 -12.22
N VAL A 8 -9.89 -15.02 -11.37
CA VAL A 8 -10.15 -16.43 -11.73
C VAL A 8 -11.28 -16.90 -10.84
N GLY A 9 -12.50 -16.98 -11.39
CA GLY A 9 -13.70 -17.20 -10.57
C GLY A 9 -13.80 -16.20 -9.41
N PRO A 10 -13.99 -16.65 -8.15
CA PRO A 10 -14.09 -15.75 -7.00
C PRO A 10 -12.73 -15.18 -6.54
N ILE A 11 -11.60 -15.75 -6.97
CA ILE A 11 -10.28 -15.33 -6.49
C ILE A 11 -9.68 -14.20 -7.35
N LYS A 12 -9.10 -13.21 -6.68
CA LYS A 12 -8.26 -12.18 -7.31
C LYS A 12 -6.80 -12.55 -7.15
N VAL A 13 -6.08 -12.52 -8.27
CA VAL A 13 -4.65 -12.77 -8.34
C VAL A 13 -3.94 -11.46 -8.61
N ASN A 14 -3.11 -11.03 -7.67
CA ASN A 14 -2.25 -9.87 -7.85
C ASN A 14 -0.97 -10.28 -8.59
N LEU A 15 -0.59 -9.47 -9.57
CA LEU A 15 0.58 -9.68 -10.40
C LEU A 15 1.79 -8.92 -9.81
N PRO A 16 3.03 -9.39 -10.08
CA PRO A 16 4.23 -8.66 -9.70
C PRO A 16 4.23 -7.26 -10.30
N ASP A 17 4.66 -6.28 -9.50
CA ASP A 17 4.73 -4.86 -9.86
C ASP A 17 6.05 -4.26 -9.33
N GLU A 18 6.19 -2.94 -9.34
CA GLU A 18 7.37 -2.24 -8.83
C GLU A 18 7.68 -2.60 -7.36
N ASN A 19 6.65 -2.83 -6.55
CA ASN A 19 6.74 -3.06 -5.10
C ASN A 19 6.92 -4.53 -4.74
N GLN A 20 6.30 -5.45 -5.49
CA GLN A 20 6.32 -6.87 -5.19
C GLN A 20 6.85 -7.70 -6.36
N ASN A 21 7.76 -8.63 -6.05
CA ASN A 21 8.38 -9.50 -7.06
C ASN A 21 7.68 -10.87 -7.18
N TYR A 22 6.55 -11.07 -6.52
CA TYR A 22 5.82 -12.32 -6.44
C TYR A 22 4.35 -12.11 -6.82
N PHE A 23 3.68 -13.21 -7.14
CA PHE A 23 2.22 -13.24 -7.27
C PHE A 23 1.60 -13.41 -5.88
N SER A 24 0.43 -12.82 -5.65
CA SER A 24 -0.31 -13.02 -4.39
C SER A 24 -1.79 -13.26 -4.60
N ILE A 25 -2.36 -14.08 -3.72
CA ILE A 25 -3.81 -14.27 -3.55
C ILE A 25 -4.09 -13.96 -2.08
N PHE A 26 -5.03 -13.06 -1.82
CA PHE A 26 -5.53 -12.76 -0.48
C PHE A 26 -7.04 -12.99 -0.46
N HIS A 27 -7.49 -14.05 0.20
CA HIS A 27 -8.88 -14.48 0.10
C HIS A 27 -9.34 -15.34 1.27
N ASP A 28 -10.65 -15.36 1.51
CA ASP A 28 -11.32 -16.23 2.47
C ASP A 28 -11.51 -17.63 1.87
N LEU A 29 -10.58 -18.54 2.17
CA LEU A 29 -10.68 -19.94 1.75
C LEU A 29 -11.69 -20.74 2.57
N ALA A 30 -11.99 -20.36 3.82
CA ALA A 30 -13.01 -21.01 4.62
C ALA A 30 -14.39 -20.81 3.97
N GLU A 31 -14.68 -19.60 3.48
CA GLU A 31 -15.89 -19.34 2.70
C GLU A 31 -15.93 -20.21 1.44
N LEU A 32 -14.84 -20.24 0.66
CA LEU A 32 -14.80 -21.00 -0.60
C LEU A 32 -14.96 -22.52 -0.42
N PHE A 33 -14.41 -23.07 0.67
CA PHE A 33 -14.38 -24.51 0.93
C PHE A 33 -15.52 -24.95 1.87
N GLU A 34 -16.35 -24.01 2.33
CA GLU A 34 -17.38 -24.18 3.37
C GLU A 34 -16.83 -24.85 4.64
N ASP A 35 -15.65 -24.39 5.08
CA ASP A 35 -15.04 -24.79 6.35
C ASP A 35 -15.43 -23.82 7.46
N GLU A 36 -15.51 -24.32 8.69
CA GLU A 36 -15.79 -23.49 9.88
C GLU A 36 -14.63 -22.52 10.20
N PHE A 37 -13.38 -22.96 9.96
CA PHE A 37 -12.18 -22.21 10.30
C PHE A 37 -11.19 -22.13 9.15
N GLN A 38 -10.56 -20.97 8.99
CA GLN A 38 -9.49 -20.75 8.02
C GLN A 38 -8.34 -21.75 8.17
N SER A 39 -8.04 -22.17 9.41
CA SER A 39 -7.01 -23.17 9.67
C SER A 39 -7.27 -24.51 8.99
N ASP A 40 -8.53 -24.91 8.86
CA ASP A 40 -8.89 -26.20 8.25
C ASP A 40 -8.86 -26.13 6.73
N ALA A 41 -9.36 -25.03 6.17
CA ALA A 41 -9.22 -24.72 4.76
C ALA A 41 -7.73 -24.72 4.31
N VAL A 42 -6.87 -24.08 5.10
CA VAL A 42 -5.42 -24.04 4.84
C VAL A 42 -4.77 -25.42 4.97
N LYS A 43 -5.18 -26.26 5.94
CA LYS A 43 -4.68 -27.64 6.05
C LYS A 43 -5.03 -28.46 4.79
N LYS A 44 -6.27 -28.34 4.28
CA LYS A 44 -6.69 -29.01 3.05
C LYS A 44 -5.85 -28.57 1.85
N LEU A 45 -5.67 -27.26 1.68
CA LEU A 45 -4.85 -26.71 0.60
C LEU A 45 -3.39 -27.16 0.70
N ARG A 46 -2.76 -27.07 1.89
CA ARG A 46 -1.38 -27.55 2.12
C ARG A 46 -1.23 -29.04 1.84
N SER A 47 -2.24 -29.85 2.14
CA SER A 47 -2.25 -31.28 1.83
C SER A 47 -2.22 -31.54 0.31
N LYS A 48 -3.07 -30.84 -0.46
CA LYS A 48 -3.08 -30.90 -1.93
C LYS A 48 -1.73 -30.47 -2.54
N LEU A 49 -1.09 -29.46 -1.95
CA LEU A 49 0.17 -28.89 -2.44
C LEU A 49 1.44 -29.56 -1.87
N LYS A 50 1.32 -30.66 -1.11
CA LYS A 50 2.43 -31.28 -0.35
C LYS A 50 3.69 -31.54 -1.19
N ASN A 51 3.50 -31.96 -2.44
CA ASN A 51 4.57 -32.37 -3.35
C ASN A 51 4.96 -31.28 -4.37
N VAL A 52 4.31 -30.12 -4.35
CA VAL A 52 4.56 -29.05 -5.31
C VAL A 52 5.88 -28.34 -5.00
N LYS A 53 6.70 -28.13 -6.04
CA LYS A 53 8.00 -27.46 -5.95
C LYS A 53 8.16 -26.46 -7.11
N PRO A 54 8.68 -25.24 -6.86
CA PRO A 54 8.91 -24.64 -5.55
C PRO A 54 7.62 -24.49 -4.73
N LYS A 55 7.73 -24.36 -3.40
CA LYS A 55 6.57 -24.22 -2.51
C LYS A 55 6.10 -22.76 -2.51
N ALA A 56 4.78 -22.56 -2.57
CA ALA A 56 4.17 -21.28 -2.23
C ALA A 56 4.25 -21.04 -0.71
N SER A 57 4.40 -19.78 -0.29
CA SER A 57 4.13 -19.39 1.10
C SER A 57 2.62 -19.31 1.29
N ILE A 58 2.11 -19.83 2.41
CA ILE A 58 0.69 -19.84 2.74
C ILE A 58 0.59 -19.43 4.21
N GLU A 59 0.19 -18.20 4.44
CA GLU A 59 -0.06 -17.60 5.74
C GLU A 59 -1.56 -17.34 5.88
N TYR A 60 -2.09 -17.36 7.09
CA TYR A 60 -3.51 -17.09 7.31
C TYR A 60 -3.74 -16.43 8.65
N GLU A 61 -4.75 -15.57 8.66
CA GLU A 61 -5.34 -14.94 9.85
C GLU A 61 -6.77 -15.47 10.00
N ALA A 62 -7.54 -14.91 10.94
CA ALA A 62 -8.91 -15.35 11.22
C ALA A 62 -9.80 -15.41 9.95
N ASP A 63 -9.74 -14.38 9.11
CA ASP A 63 -10.72 -14.19 8.03
C ASP A 63 -10.15 -14.42 6.63
N ASN A 64 -8.83 -14.52 6.48
CA ASN A 64 -8.19 -14.56 5.15
C ASN A 64 -6.91 -15.39 5.14
N THR A 65 -6.62 -15.96 3.97
CA THR A 65 -5.33 -16.59 3.66
C THR A 65 -4.57 -15.74 2.65
N HIS A 66 -3.30 -15.50 2.95
CA HIS A 66 -2.34 -14.88 2.05
C HIS A 66 -1.44 -15.96 1.44
N ILE A 67 -1.57 -16.17 0.14
CA ILE A 67 -0.75 -17.12 -0.62
C ILE A 67 0.19 -16.34 -1.52
N THR A 68 1.50 -16.62 -1.46
CA THR A 68 2.48 -15.96 -2.30
C THR A 68 3.44 -16.95 -2.96
N THR A 69 3.83 -16.67 -4.21
CA THR A 69 4.88 -17.41 -4.91
C THR A 69 5.51 -16.56 -5.99
N SER A 70 6.81 -16.77 -6.24
CA SER A 70 7.53 -16.11 -7.33
C SER A 70 7.48 -16.90 -8.65
N ASN A 71 6.96 -18.14 -8.61
CA ASN A 71 6.90 -19.08 -9.72
C ASN A 71 5.48 -19.19 -10.30
N ALA A 72 5.36 -18.96 -11.61
CA ALA A 72 4.08 -18.96 -12.32
C ALA A 72 3.41 -20.34 -12.33
N ASP A 73 4.17 -21.41 -12.61
CA ASP A 73 3.63 -22.78 -12.67
C ASP A 73 3.12 -23.22 -11.29
N THR A 74 3.84 -22.88 -10.22
CA THR A 74 3.38 -23.09 -8.83
C THR A 74 2.06 -22.37 -8.55
N LEU A 75 1.90 -21.13 -9.03
CA LEU A 75 0.65 -20.39 -8.82
C LEU A 75 -0.53 -21.03 -9.56
N VAL A 76 -0.32 -21.54 -10.77
CA VAL A 76 -1.38 -22.27 -11.49
C VAL A 76 -1.81 -23.50 -10.72
N VAL A 77 -0.86 -24.28 -10.19
CA VAL A 77 -1.19 -25.45 -9.36
C VAL A 77 -1.94 -25.04 -8.08
N VAL A 78 -1.59 -23.89 -7.48
CA VAL A 78 -2.35 -23.32 -6.34
C VAL A 78 -3.80 -23.00 -6.76
N ILE A 79 -3.99 -22.31 -7.88
CA ILE A 79 -5.31 -21.92 -8.39
C ILE A 79 -6.17 -23.16 -8.65
N THR A 80 -5.62 -24.16 -9.34
CA THR A 80 -6.30 -25.44 -9.59
C THR A 80 -6.64 -26.17 -8.28
N ALA A 81 -5.73 -26.18 -7.30
CA ALA A 81 -6.02 -26.79 -6.01
C ALA A 81 -7.15 -26.06 -5.25
N ILE A 82 -7.25 -24.73 -5.36
CA ILE A 82 -8.35 -23.95 -4.79
C ILE A 82 -9.66 -24.28 -5.50
N GLU A 83 -9.68 -24.31 -6.84
CA GLU A 83 -10.85 -24.71 -7.63
C GLU A 83 -11.35 -26.11 -7.24
N GLU A 84 -10.44 -27.10 -7.14
CA GLU A 84 -10.79 -28.48 -6.78
C GLU A 84 -11.41 -28.60 -5.38
N LEU A 85 -10.95 -27.77 -4.44
CA LEU A 85 -11.42 -27.74 -3.05
C LEU A 85 -12.67 -26.87 -2.85
N ALA A 86 -12.96 -25.97 -3.78
CA ALA A 86 -14.13 -25.09 -3.72
C ALA A 86 -15.43 -25.90 -3.74
N THR A 87 -16.48 -25.41 -3.09
CA THR A 87 -17.80 -26.05 -3.14
C THR A 87 -18.46 -25.84 -4.50
N GLU A 88 -19.48 -26.65 -4.82
CA GLU A 88 -20.19 -26.55 -6.10
C GLU A 88 -20.77 -25.14 -6.35
N LYS A 89 -21.16 -24.44 -5.28
CA LYS A 89 -21.59 -23.04 -5.31
C LYS A 89 -20.56 -22.14 -6.00
N PHE A 90 -19.28 -22.32 -5.71
CA PHE A 90 -18.19 -21.50 -6.23
C PHE A 90 -17.52 -22.07 -7.47
N LYS A 91 -17.52 -23.41 -7.66
CA LYS A 91 -16.98 -24.07 -8.85
C LYS A 91 -17.59 -23.58 -10.15
N VAL A 92 -18.88 -23.23 -10.16
CA VAL A 92 -19.54 -22.67 -11.36
C VAL A 92 -18.83 -21.39 -11.83
N SER A 93 -18.31 -20.57 -10.90
CA SER A 93 -17.57 -19.35 -11.25
C SER A 93 -16.18 -19.61 -11.81
N PHE A 94 -15.62 -20.80 -11.58
CA PHE A 94 -14.33 -21.21 -12.14
C PHE A 94 -14.44 -21.84 -13.53
N GLN A 95 -15.65 -22.21 -13.98
CA GLN A 95 -15.86 -22.86 -15.28
C GLN A 95 -15.20 -22.03 -16.39
N GLN A 96 -14.31 -22.68 -17.17
CA GLN A 96 -13.35 -22.10 -18.14
C GLN A 96 -11.95 -21.77 -17.61
N LEU A 97 -11.48 -22.49 -16.59
CA LEU A 97 -10.10 -22.39 -16.12
C LEU A 97 -9.11 -22.93 -17.17
N ASP A 98 -8.71 -22.08 -18.12
CA ASP A 98 -7.66 -22.39 -19.09
C ASP A 98 -6.29 -22.21 -18.43
N THR A 99 -5.78 -23.31 -17.88
CA THR A 99 -4.48 -23.33 -17.19
C THR A 99 -3.32 -22.96 -18.12
N VAL A 100 -3.42 -23.20 -19.43
CA VAL A 100 -2.41 -22.82 -20.41
C VAL A 100 -2.42 -21.30 -20.57
N GLN A 101 -3.58 -20.71 -20.81
CA GLN A 101 -3.74 -19.25 -20.93
C GLN A 101 -3.29 -18.53 -19.65
N ILE A 102 -3.68 -19.02 -18.48
CA ILE A 102 -3.27 -18.43 -17.20
C ILE A 102 -1.75 -18.55 -17.03
N THR A 103 -1.15 -19.68 -17.37
CA THR A 103 0.31 -19.86 -17.30
C THR A 103 1.04 -18.84 -18.19
N GLU A 104 0.56 -18.64 -19.42
CA GLU A 104 1.12 -17.66 -20.35
C GLU A 104 1.00 -16.23 -19.82
N LEU A 105 -0.17 -15.86 -19.29
CA LEU A 105 -0.40 -14.56 -18.65
C LEU A 105 0.57 -14.33 -17.50
N LEU A 106 0.71 -15.30 -16.59
CA LEU A 106 1.58 -15.18 -15.42
C LEU A 106 3.06 -15.07 -15.82
N LYS A 107 3.51 -15.88 -16.79
CA LYS A 107 4.89 -15.81 -17.32
C LYS A 107 5.14 -14.48 -18.00
N ALA A 108 4.19 -13.97 -18.79
CA ALA A 108 4.28 -12.66 -19.41
C ALA A 108 4.33 -11.53 -18.37
N ALA A 109 3.45 -11.55 -17.37
CA ALA A 109 3.43 -10.59 -16.27
C ALA A 109 4.75 -10.58 -15.50
N LYS A 110 5.31 -11.76 -15.19
CA LYS A 110 6.60 -11.87 -14.51
C LYS A 110 7.75 -11.32 -15.35
N LYS A 111 7.78 -11.64 -16.64
CA LYS A 111 8.81 -11.17 -17.58
C LYS A 111 8.76 -9.67 -17.79
N ASN A 112 7.55 -9.12 -17.91
CA ASN A 112 7.30 -7.71 -18.16
C ASN A 112 7.10 -6.89 -16.87
N ARG A 113 7.47 -7.46 -15.72
CA ARG A 113 7.35 -6.80 -14.42
C ARG A 113 8.08 -5.45 -14.47
N PRO A 114 7.38 -4.35 -14.15
CA PRO A 114 8.02 -3.04 -13.98
C PRO A 114 9.11 -3.10 -12.90
N LYS A 115 10.25 -2.48 -13.16
CA LYS A 115 11.32 -2.37 -12.15
C LYS A 115 10.99 -1.21 -11.20
N PRO A 116 11.22 -1.37 -9.88
CA PRO A 116 11.12 -0.24 -8.96
C PRO A 116 12.06 0.88 -9.40
N LYS A 117 11.58 2.13 -9.26
CA LYS A 117 12.43 3.31 -9.38
C LYS A 117 13.49 3.29 -8.29
N GLU A 118 14.68 3.74 -8.64
CA GLU A 118 15.76 3.90 -7.67
C GLU A 118 15.58 5.22 -6.92
N TRP A 119 15.66 5.14 -5.60
CA TRP A 119 15.65 6.29 -4.70
C TRP A 119 16.59 6.04 -3.52
N GLN A 120 17.00 7.11 -2.84
CA GLN A 120 17.96 7.10 -1.76
C GLN A 120 17.70 8.19 -0.73
N THR A 121 18.41 8.09 0.41
CA THR A 121 18.43 9.15 1.41
C THR A 121 18.87 10.47 0.78
N GLY A 122 18.14 11.54 1.07
CA GLY A 122 18.34 12.87 0.51
C GLY A 122 17.46 13.21 -0.69
N ASP A 123 16.84 12.21 -1.34
CA ASP A 123 16.01 12.48 -2.51
C ASP A 123 14.79 13.33 -2.13
N VAL A 124 14.66 14.45 -2.84
CA VAL A 124 13.50 15.35 -2.80
C VAL A 124 12.52 14.88 -3.86
N PHE A 125 11.24 14.77 -3.48
CA PHE A 125 10.20 14.26 -4.35
C PHE A 125 8.93 15.12 -4.29
N SER A 126 8.13 15.06 -5.35
CA SER A 126 6.80 15.65 -5.39
C SER A 126 5.70 14.61 -5.16
N ILE A 127 4.61 15.05 -4.52
CA ILE A 127 3.44 14.26 -4.17
C ILE A 127 2.25 14.88 -4.92
N PRO A 128 1.61 14.18 -5.87
CA PRO A 128 0.40 14.66 -6.50
C PRO A 128 -0.76 14.72 -5.50
N LEU A 129 -1.54 15.79 -5.55
CA LEU A 129 -2.70 16.04 -4.70
C LEU A 129 -4.00 15.90 -5.49
N LEU A 130 -5.14 15.82 -4.80
CA LEU A 130 -6.46 15.57 -5.41
C LEU A 130 -6.95 16.67 -6.36
N ASN A 131 -6.42 17.88 -6.24
CA ASN A 131 -6.78 19.03 -7.06
C ASN A 131 -5.75 19.32 -8.16
N ASP A 132 -5.00 18.30 -8.60
CA ASP A 132 -3.95 18.39 -9.64
C ASP A 132 -2.78 19.32 -9.30
N THR A 133 -2.62 19.67 -8.02
CA THR A 133 -1.44 20.37 -7.50
C THR A 133 -0.48 19.40 -6.83
N PHE A 134 0.64 19.91 -6.31
CA PHE A 134 1.73 19.11 -5.76
C PHE A 134 2.16 19.59 -4.37
N ALA A 135 2.38 18.64 -3.47
CA ALA A 135 3.16 18.82 -2.25
C ALA A 135 4.58 18.27 -2.44
N PHE A 136 5.47 18.51 -1.48
CA PHE A 136 6.88 18.11 -1.58
C PHE A 136 7.38 17.43 -0.30
N GLY A 137 8.23 16.43 -0.49
CA GLY A 137 8.86 15.70 0.59
C GLY A 137 10.33 15.42 0.34
N GLN A 138 10.98 14.85 1.35
CA GLN A 138 12.37 14.38 1.27
C GLN A 138 12.51 13.05 1.98
N VAL A 139 13.26 12.11 1.38
CA VAL A 139 13.67 10.87 2.04
C VAL A 139 14.77 11.18 3.05
N LEU A 140 14.48 11.02 4.34
CA LEU A 140 15.43 11.23 5.42
C LEU A 140 16.25 9.98 5.75
N ASP A 141 15.66 8.80 5.55
CA ASP A 141 16.34 7.51 5.73
C ASP A 141 15.75 6.45 4.81
N LYS A 142 16.55 5.95 3.86
CA LYS A 142 16.17 4.87 2.93
C LYS A 142 15.78 3.59 3.65
N LYS A 143 16.44 3.24 4.75
CA LYS A 143 16.30 1.92 5.39
C LYS A 143 14.86 1.63 5.83
N TYR A 144 14.15 2.67 6.26
CA TYR A 144 12.77 2.56 6.78
C TYR A 144 11.76 3.37 5.95
N CYS A 145 12.20 3.89 4.80
CA CYS A 145 11.49 4.90 4.04
C CYS A 145 10.95 6.02 4.95
N THR A 146 11.84 6.61 5.75
CA THR A 146 11.48 7.76 6.58
C THR A 146 11.46 9.00 5.70
N CYS A 147 10.33 9.69 5.64
CA CYS A 147 10.17 10.87 4.81
C CYS A 147 9.69 12.07 5.61
N ALA A 148 10.16 13.26 5.25
CA ALA A 148 9.59 14.53 5.68
C ALA A 148 8.59 15.05 4.65
N LEU A 149 7.53 15.70 5.11
CA LEU A 149 6.63 16.53 4.31
C LEU A 149 6.90 18.00 4.62
N PHE A 150 6.89 18.85 3.60
CA PHE A 150 7.19 20.28 3.72
C PHE A 150 5.97 21.16 3.48
N ASN A 151 5.98 22.34 4.09
CA ASN A 151 4.91 23.34 4.03
C ASN A 151 4.88 24.08 2.68
N LEU A 152 4.59 23.37 1.59
CA LEU A 152 4.40 23.94 0.26
C LEU A 152 3.35 23.16 -0.54
N GLN A 153 2.41 23.89 -1.13
CA GLN A 153 1.56 23.43 -2.24
C GLN A 153 1.92 24.25 -3.48
N SER A 154 1.99 23.60 -4.65
CA SER A 154 2.40 24.23 -5.90
C SER A 154 1.63 23.64 -7.08
N ASP A 155 1.28 24.48 -8.06
CA ASP A 155 0.73 24.01 -9.35
C ASP A 155 1.81 23.34 -10.22
N SER A 156 3.09 23.60 -9.93
CA SER A 156 4.24 22.94 -10.57
C SER A 156 4.64 21.69 -9.80
N SER A 157 4.89 20.59 -10.51
CA SER A 157 5.45 19.34 -9.97
C SER A 157 6.95 19.40 -9.69
N THR A 158 7.61 20.52 -10.02
CA THR A 158 9.04 20.74 -9.84
C THR A 158 9.32 21.85 -8.84
N LEU A 159 10.49 21.79 -8.21
CA LEU A 159 10.97 22.72 -7.20
C LEU A 159 12.48 22.89 -7.37
N THR A 160 13.04 24.08 -7.14
CA THR A 160 14.51 24.26 -7.14
C THR A 160 15.10 23.98 -5.76
N GLU A 161 16.39 23.64 -5.70
CA GLU A 161 17.11 23.45 -4.43
C GLU A 161 17.00 24.68 -3.50
N GLU A 162 17.11 25.89 -4.06
CA GLU A 162 17.06 27.13 -3.29
C GLU A 162 15.68 27.42 -2.71
N GLN A 163 14.61 27.00 -3.39
CA GLN A 163 13.26 27.04 -2.83
C GLN A 163 13.10 25.99 -1.73
N PHE A 164 13.58 24.77 -1.97
CA PHE A 164 13.47 23.67 -1.02
C PHE A 164 14.18 23.97 0.31
N LYS A 165 15.38 24.54 0.28
CA LYS A 165 16.15 24.92 1.48
C LYS A 165 15.42 25.91 2.40
N ARG A 166 14.43 26.64 1.89
CA ARG A 166 13.64 27.62 2.65
C ARG A 166 12.37 27.01 3.25
N LEU A 167 11.99 25.81 2.83
CA LEU A 167 10.76 25.17 3.26
C LEU A 167 10.86 24.71 4.73
N GLN A 168 9.73 24.81 5.42
CA GLN A 168 9.60 24.32 6.78
C GLN A 168 9.00 22.91 6.74
N PRO A 169 9.58 21.92 7.45
CA PRO A 169 8.98 20.60 7.56
C PRO A 169 7.72 20.66 8.42
N ILE A 170 6.71 19.86 8.08
CA ILE A 170 5.44 19.77 8.83
C ILE A 170 5.21 18.42 9.46
N SER A 171 5.78 17.36 8.89
CA SER A 171 5.66 15.99 9.40
C SER A 171 6.88 15.16 9.02
N ILE A 172 7.19 14.15 9.83
CA ILE A 172 8.17 13.10 9.52
C ILE A 172 7.51 11.77 9.84
N LEU A 173 7.39 10.89 8.84
CA LEU A 173 6.72 9.60 8.94
C LEU A 173 7.61 8.46 8.44
N HIS A 174 7.49 7.28 9.05
CA HIS A 174 8.07 6.04 8.55
C HIS A 174 7.06 5.34 7.64
N LEU A 175 7.42 5.08 6.38
CA LEU A 175 6.47 4.66 5.33
C LEU A 175 6.74 3.24 4.80
N SER A 176 7.25 2.38 5.68
CA SER A 176 7.63 0.97 5.44
C SER A 176 8.57 0.74 4.24
N ASN A 177 8.05 0.75 3.02
CA ASN A 177 8.71 0.20 1.82
C ASN A 177 8.85 1.18 0.65
N GLY A 178 8.40 2.44 0.81
CA GLY A 178 8.53 3.44 -0.25
C GLY A 178 7.68 3.15 -1.47
N ASP A 179 6.50 2.57 -1.28
CA ASP A 179 5.69 2.01 -2.38
C ASP A 179 5.36 3.03 -3.48
N LEU A 180 5.09 4.28 -3.10
CA LEU A 180 4.81 5.38 -4.05
C LEU A 180 6.08 5.97 -4.69
N LEU A 181 7.25 5.77 -4.10
CA LEU A 181 8.54 6.11 -4.73
C LEU A 181 8.92 5.03 -5.76
N ASN A 182 8.80 3.76 -5.36
CA ASN A 182 9.11 2.59 -6.20
C ASN A 182 8.30 2.60 -7.50
N ASN A 183 7.00 2.91 -7.45
CA ASN A 183 6.14 2.97 -8.65
C ASN A 183 6.20 4.31 -9.39
N GLY A 184 6.95 5.29 -8.87
CA GLY A 184 7.10 6.62 -9.48
C GLY A 184 5.87 7.52 -9.38
N HIS A 185 4.88 7.18 -8.55
CA HIS A 185 3.75 8.06 -8.26
C HIS A 185 4.21 9.31 -7.50
N TRP A 186 5.20 9.15 -6.63
CA TRP A 186 6.01 10.25 -6.12
C TRP A 186 7.23 10.43 -7.00
N ASN A 187 7.30 11.57 -7.68
CA ASN A 187 8.36 11.82 -8.64
C ASN A 187 9.59 12.40 -7.95
N ILE A 188 10.73 11.73 -8.09
CA ILE A 188 12.02 12.20 -7.57
C ILE A 188 12.49 13.36 -8.44
N LEU A 189 12.90 14.46 -7.81
CA LEU A 189 13.32 15.68 -8.48
C LEU A 189 14.85 15.77 -8.54
N TYR A 190 15.50 15.66 -7.39
CA TYR A 190 16.95 15.73 -7.21
C TYR A 190 17.31 15.24 -5.80
N ASN A 191 18.60 15.07 -5.54
CA ASN A 191 19.10 14.74 -4.21
C ASN A 191 19.58 16.01 -3.48
N GLN A 192 19.19 16.14 -2.22
CA GLN A 192 19.61 17.23 -1.33
C GLN A 192 20.11 16.64 -0.01
N THR A 193 21.17 17.23 0.55
CA THR A 193 21.67 16.83 1.88
C THR A 193 20.57 16.90 2.93
N VAL A 194 20.39 15.82 3.69
CA VAL A 194 19.44 15.75 4.80
C VAL A 194 19.98 16.54 5.98
N THR A 195 19.19 17.51 6.47
CA THR A 195 19.49 18.30 7.67
C THR A 195 18.57 17.97 8.85
N LEU A 196 17.47 17.28 8.59
CA LEU A 196 16.48 16.88 9.60
C LEU A 196 16.89 15.56 10.26
N ASN A 197 16.60 15.42 11.55
CA ASN A 197 16.77 14.15 12.24
C ASN A 197 15.61 13.21 11.87
N PRO A 198 15.85 12.03 11.25
CA PRO A 198 14.79 11.09 10.90
C PRO A 198 13.95 10.61 12.10
N SER A 199 14.49 10.71 13.32
CA SER A 199 13.82 10.30 14.56
C SER A 199 13.06 11.42 15.27
N SER A 200 13.02 12.65 14.72
CA SER A 200 12.30 13.76 15.35
C SER A 200 10.81 13.85 14.96
N GLY A 201 10.32 12.87 14.20
CA GLY A 201 8.90 12.74 13.88
C GLY A 201 8.04 12.32 15.08
N SER A 202 6.73 12.44 14.94
CA SER A 202 5.79 12.02 15.99
C SER A 202 5.77 10.51 16.21
N GLY A 203 6.17 9.72 15.21
CA GLY A 203 6.38 8.28 15.30
C GLY A 203 7.64 7.86 16.05
N GLY A 204 8.43 8.80 16.58
CA GLY A 204 9.67 8.53 17.32
C GLY A 204 10.78 7.96 16.45
N ARG A 205 11.69 7.20 17.06
CA ARG A 205 12.75 6.48 16.35
C ARG A 205 12.25 5.11 15.91
N PHE A 206 12.29 4.84 14.61
CA PHE A 206 11.93 3.51 14.09
C PHE A 206 12.72 2.38 14.77
N GLY A 207 12.00 1.37 15.26
CA GLY A 207 12.58 0.21 15.95
C GLY A 207 12.57 0.32 17.48
N ASP A 208 12.26 1.49 18.03
CA ASP A 208 12.06 1.65 19.47
C ASP A 208 10.63 1.28 19.87
N ILE A 209 10.44 0.93 21.14
CA ILE A 209 9.11 0.69 21.73
C ILE A 209 8.28 1.96 21.60
N GLY A 210 7.08 1.84 21.03
CA GLY A 210 6.19 2.97 20.77
C GLY A 210 6.41 3.65 19.41
N SER A 211 7.35 3.17 18.59
CA SER A 211 7.51 3.68 17.22
C SER A 211 6.32 3.32 16.33
N SER A 212 5.97 4.23 15.43
CA SER A 212 4.83 4.06 14.51
C SER A 212 5.29 4.07 13.06
N SER A 213 4.79 3.12 12.27
CA SER A 213 5.05 3.00 10.84
C SER A 213 3.74 2.87 10.07
N TYR A 214 3.70 3.48 8.89
CA TYR A 214 2.50 3.57 8.06
C TYR A 214 2.73 2.85 6.73
N GLY A 215 1.85 1.90 6.40
CA GLY A 215 1.95 1.16 5.15
C GLY A 215 1.62 2.00 3.91
N GLN A 216 2.13 1.55 2.75
CA GLN A 216 1.76 2.02 1.41
C GLN A 216 2.05 3.49 1.09
N CYS A 217 2.85 4.18 1.91
CA CYS A 217 3.09 5.63 1.83
C CYS A 217 1.82 6.52 1.85
N LYS A 218 0.62 5.92 1.99
CA LYS A 218 -0.66 6.61 1.82
C LYS A 218 -0.90 7.63 2.92
N ALA A 219 -0.44 7.35 4.14
CA ALA A 219 -0.58 8.26 5.27
C ALA A 219 0.02 9.65 5.00
N MET A 220 1.13 9.75 4.26
CA MET A 220 1.74 11.03 3.91
C MET A 220 0.92 11.78 2.85
N THR A 221 0.45 11.09 1.82
CA THR A 221 -0.42 11.66 0.78
C THR A 221 -1.75 12.12 1.37
N ASP A 222 -2.36 11.32 2.25
CA ASP A 222 -3.59 11.64 2.96
C ASP A 222 -3.39 12.88 3.86
N LEU A 223 -2.30 12.91 4.62
CA LEU A 223 -1.93 14.08 5.42
C LEU A 223 -1.75 15.32 4.54
N ALA A 224 -1.06 15.22 3.40
CA ALA A 224 -0.85 16.36 2.50
C ALA A 224 -2.18 16.90 1.94
N ASN A 225 -3.09 16.01 1.53
CA ASN A 225 -4.43 16.42 1.08
C ASN A 225 -5.24 17.08 2.21
N ALA A 226 -5.24 16.52 3.42
CA ALA A 226 -5.95 17.08 4.56
C ALA A 226 -5.36 18.43 5.00
N TYR A 227 -4.03 18.56 5.01
CA TYR A 227 -3.32 19.79 5.38
C TYR A 227 -3.65 20.95 4.45
N TRP A 228 -3.86 20.68 3.17
CA TRP A 228 -4.31 21.67 2.19
C TRP A 228 -5.82 21.73 1.97
N GLY A 229 -6.61 21.13 2.87
CA GLY A 229 -8.08 21.26 2.86
C GLY A 229 -8.78 20.53 1.72
N LEU A 230 -8.08 19.62 1.03
CA LEU A 230 -8.63 18.81 -0.07
C LEU A 230 -9.39 17.59 0.44
N GLU A 231 -9.08 17.17 1.67
CA GLU A 231 -9.86 16.20 2.43
C GLU A 231 -10.17 16.74 3.82
N PRO A 232 -11.29 16.34 4.45
CA PRO A 232 -11.58 16.79 5.80
C PRO A 232 -10.63 16.15 6.82
N TRP A 233 -10.21 16.93 7.79
CA TRP A 233 -9.13 16.61 8.71
C TRP A 233 -9.50 15.54 9.75
N ASN A 234 -10.74 15.51 10.22
CA ASN A 234 -11.17 14.64 11.31
C ASN A 234 -11.79 13.31 10.84
N VAL A 235 -11.54 12.87 9.61
CA VAL A 235 -12.25 11.71 9.01
C VAL A 235 -11.65 10.35 9.36
N MET A 236 -10.45 10.31 9.94
CA MET A 236 -9.83 9.08 10.40
C MET A 236 -10.50 8.56 11.69
N TYR A 237 -10.18 7.33 12.11
CA TYR A 237 -10.83 6.70 13.28
C TYR A 237 -10.79 7.60 14.52
N ARG A 238 -9.61 8.15 14.84
CA ARG A 238 -9.46 9.23 15.82
C ARG A 238 -9.60 10.57 15.11
N GLU A 239 -10.38 11.48 15.68
CA GLU A 239 -10.61 12.82 15.11
C GLU A 239 -9.35 13.69 15.08
N ASP A 240 -8.41 13.44 15.98
CA ASP A 240 -7.14 14.14 16.12
C ASP A 240 -5.98 13.39 15.44
N TYR A 241 -6.27 12.37 14.62
CA TYR A 241 -5.25 11.52 14.01
C TYR A 241 -4.19 12.32 13.25
N TYR A 242 -4.58 13.28 12.39
CA TYR A 242 -3.60 14.09 11.66
C TYR A 242 -2.87 15.10 12.54
N ASP A 243 -3.48 15.55 13.66
CA ASP A 243 -2.78 16.40 14.64
C ASP A 243 -1.59 15.65 15.24
N GLN A 244 -1.75 14.34 15.47
CA GLN A 244 -0.67 13.47 15.95
C GLN A 244 0.43 13.21 14.91
N LEU A 245 0.21 13.51 13.62
CA LEU A 245 1.24 13.35 12.58
C LEU A 245 2.12 14.59 12.42
N LEU A 246 1.72 15.73 12.96
CA LEU A 246 2.48 16.97 12.85
C LEU A 246 3.73 16.96 13.73
N LEU A 247 4.76 17.68 13.29
CA LEU A 247 5.93 17.94 14.13
C LEU A 247 5.55 18.73 15.38
N LYS A 248 6.27 18.49 16.48
CA LYS A 248 6.03 19.12 17.78
C LYS A 248 6.03 20.64 17.66
N GLY A 249 4.99 21.28 18.19
CA GLY A 249 4.81 22.73 18.16
C GLY A 249 4.05 23.25 16.95
N LEU A 250 3.77 22.40 15.96
CA LEU A 250 2.83 22.72 14.90
C LEU A 250 1.40 22.37 15.31
N THR A 251 0.47 23.11 14.75
CA THR A 251 -0.97 22.89 14.92
C THR A 251 -1.60 22.75 13.55
N ARG A 252 -2.80 22.17 13.53
CA ARG A 252 -3.64 22.08 12.33
C ARG A 252 -3.66 23.41 11.56
N PRO A 253 -3.44 23.40 10.24
CA PRO A 253 -3.43 24.63 9.45
C PRO A 253 -4.84 25.18 9.31
N LYS A 254 -4.96 26.50 9.10
CA LYS A 254 -6.27 27.17 8.90
C LYS A 254 -7.01 26.71 7.64
N THR A 255 -6.29 26.14 6.68
CA THR A 255 -6.82 25.54 5.45
C THR A 255 -7.53 24.21 5.73
N ALA A 256 -7.26 23.55 6.85
CA ALA A 256 -7.88 22.27 7.17
C ALA A 256 -9.38 22.44 7.41
N HIS A 257 -10.17 21.66 6.68
CA HIS A 257 -11.61 21.59 6.86
C HIS A 257 -11.97 20.53 7.92
N VAL A 258 -12.87 20.85 8.84
CA VAL A 258 -13.27 19.96 9.95
C VAL A 258 -14.78 19.77 9.89
N LEU A 259 -15.20 18.52 9.76
CA LEU A 259 -16.62 18.18 9.71
C LEU A 259 -17.23 18.16 11.11
N ASN A 260 -18.51 18.48 11.21
CA ASN A 260 -19.30 18.14 12.40
C ASN A 260 -19.52 16.61 12.47
N GLU A 261 -20.04 16.13 13.60
CA GLU A 261 -20.23 14.69 13.85
C GLU A 261 -21.09 13.99 12.79
N ALA A 262 -22.21 14.61 12.38
CA ALA A 262 -23.14 14.03 11.42
C ALA A 262 -22.51 13.93 10.02
N ASP A 263 -21.87 14.99 9.55
CA ASP A 263 -21.20 15.02 8.25
C ASP A 263 -20.00 14.08 8.23
N ARG A 264 -19.25 13.98 9.34
CA ARG A 264 -18.15 13.02 9.52
C ARG A 264 -18.65 11.59 9.38
N LYS A 265 -19.75 11.23 10.03
CA LYS A 265 -20.33 9.88 9.97
C LYS A 265 -20.75 9.53 8.54
N THR A 266 -21.43 10.45 7.86
CA THR A 266 -21.84 10.28 6.45
C THR A 266 -20.61 10.09 5.55
N PHE A 267 -19.62 10.97 5.67
CA PHE A 267 -18.38 10.89 4.89
C PHE A 267 -17.64 9.56 5.10
N ARG A 268 -17.49 9.13 6.36
CA ARG A 268 -16.80 7.87 6.69
C ARG A 268 -17.54 6.65 6.13
N LYS A 269 -18.87 6.65 6.19
CA LYS A 269 -19.69 5.58 5.63
C LYS A 269 -19.54 5.50 4.12
N GLU A 270 -19.60 6.63 3.43
CA GLU A 270 -19.49 6.70 1.96
C GLU A 270 -18.08 6.34 1.48
N LYS A 271 -17.04 6.88 2.13
CA LYS A 271 -15.65 6.74 1.67
C LYS A 271 -14.99 5.44 2.12
N PHE A 272 -15.27 5.01 3.35
CA PHE A 272 -14.56 3.90 3.98
C PHE A 272 -15.46 2.72 4.32
N GLY A 273 -16.79 2.84 4.17
CA GLY A 273 -17.74 1.79 4.55
C GLY A 273 -17.85 1.56 6.06
N VAL A 274 -17.39 2.52 6.89
CA VAL A 274 -17.39 2.42 8.34
C VAL A 274 -18.10 3.61 8.98
N GLU A 275 -18.65 3.43 10.19
CA GLU A 275 -19.16 4.53 11.00
C GLU A 275 -18.03 5.37 11.62
#